data_AF-A0A7X8UC94-F1
#
_entry.id   AF-A0A7X8UC94-F1
#
_cell.length_a   1.000
_cell.length_b   1.000
_cell.length_c   1.000
_cell.angle_alpha   90.00
_cell.angle_beta   90.00
_cell.angle_gamma   90.00
#
_symmetry.space_group_name_H-M   'P 1'
#
loop_
_entity.id
_entity.type
_entity.pdbx_description
1 polymer ?
#
loop_
_entity_poly.entity_id
_entity_poly.type
_entity_poly.pdbx_seq_one_letter_code
_entity_poly.pdbx_strand_id
1 'polypeptide(L)'
;MAAAERFGRRGLLRRSLFPARRSEQDESAPPASTETTPPPLPEPEPEPEPVSAEGIRRRIEADPALRGPLLRLLEFCVTPRAEKDIYGWMRPFPEIRAGSHHPETLLFWMVEAGAIERPPGEEGWRTTPAGKDILMSYAAGGGGKTLET
;
A
#
# COMPACT_ATOMS: atom_id res chain seq x y z
N MET A 1 -40.16 -14.30 29.72
CA MET A 1 -40.58 -14.80 28.40
C MET A 1 -39.30 -14.86 27.56
N ALA A 2 -38.51 -15.93 27.53
CA ALA A 2 -38.73 -17.32 27.08
C ALA A 2 -38.95 -17.47 25.56
N ALA A 3 -38.13 -18.38 24.97
CA ALA A 3 -38.28 -19.09 23.69
C ALA A 3 -37.85 -18.33 22.41
N ALA A 4 -37.17 -18.91 21.41
CA ALA A 4 -36.75 -20.29 21.20
C ALA A 4 -35.61 -20.38 20.17
N GLU A 5 -34.81 -21.42 20.34
CA GLU A 5 -33.93 -22.07 19.36
C GLU A 5 -34.69 -22.51 18.10
N ARG A 6 -33.97 -22.67 16.98
CA ARG A 6 -34.20 -23.83 16.10
C ARG A 6 -32.97 -24.20 15.25
N PHE A 7 -32.44 -25.34 15.62
CA PHE A 7 -31.53 -26.22 14.91
C PHE A 7 -31.94 -26.52 13.46
N GLY A 8 -30.94 -26.68 12.60
CA GLY A 8 -31.05 -27.35 11.30
C GLY A 8 -29.76 -28.11 10.97
N ARG A 9 -29.68 -29.37 11.42
CA ARG A 9 -28.65 -30.37 11.07
C ARG A 9 -28.91 -30.97 9.68
N ARG A 10 -27.83 -31.54 9.11
CA ARG A 10 -27.70 -32.63 8.10
C ARG A 10 -27.04 -32.11 6.79
N GLY A 11 -26.06 -32.78 6.20
CA GLY A 11 -25.66 -34.17 6.37
C GLY A 11 -24.32 -34.52 5.72
N LEU A 12 -23.92 -35.76 6.01
CA LEU A 12 -22.70 -36.47 5.66
C LEU A 12 -22.61 -36.88 4.17
N LEU A 13 -21.42 -37.43 3.86
CA LEU A 13 -21.05 -38.37 2.77
C LEU A 13 -20.47 -37.62 1.54
N ARG A 14 -19.33 -37.99 0.93
CA ARG A 14 -18.69 -39.30 0.76
C ARG A 14 -17.17 -39.19 0.56
N ARG A 15 -16.47 -40.22 1.06
CA ARG A 15 -15.19 -40.74 0.55
C ARG A 15 -15.25 -40.94 -0.97
N SER A 16 -14.18 -40.56 -1.66
CA SER A 16 -13.72 -41.25 -2.87
C SER A 16 -12.20 -41.41 -2.82
N LEU A 17 -11.79 -42.65 -2.59
CA LEU A 17 -10.47 -43.19 -2.91
C LEU A 17 -10.32 -43.21 -4.43
N PHE A 18 -9.20 -42.74 -4.98
CA PHE A 18 -8.69 -43.28 -6.24
C PHE A 18 -7.17 -43.49 -6.17
N PRO A 19 -6.65 -44.60 -6.74
CA PRO A 19 -5.28 -45.06 -6.59
C PRO A 19 -4.36 -44.71 -7.78
N ALA A 20 -3.06 -44.77 -7.49
CA ALA A 20 -1.91 -45.07 -8.34
C ALA A 20 -2.01 -44.90 -9.87
N ARG A 21 -1.11 -44.10 -10.43
CA ARG A 21 -0.44 -44.45 -11.69
C ARG A 21 1.06 -44.24 -11.59
N ARG A 22 1.73 -45.39 -11.48
CA ARG A 22 3.16 -45.62 -11.69
C ARG A 22 3.40 -45.48 -13.20
N SER A 23 4.29 -44.56 -13.58
CA SER A 23 4.97 -44.63 -14.88
C SER A 23 6.43 -44.82 -14.57
N GLU A 24 6.85 -46.07 -14.65
CA GLU A 24 8.24 -46.46 -14.86
C GLU A 24 8.64 -45.91 -16.23
N GLN A 25 9.67 -45.07 -16.28
CA GLN A 25 10.42 -44.88 -17.51
C GLN A 25 11.91 -45.09 -17.19
N ASP A 26 12.31 -46.26 -17.67
CA ASP A 26 13.59 -46.90 -17.77
C ASP A 26 14.69 -45.99 -18.34
N GLU A 27 15.84 -46.03 -17.66
CA GLU A 27 17.16 -46.28 -18.24
C GLU A 27 17.66 -45.40 -19.41
N SER A 28 18.56 -44.46 -19.08
CA SER A 28 19.90 -44.40 -19.69
C SER A 28 20.66 -43.19 -19.15
N ALA A 29 21.60 -43.45 -18.23
CA ALA A 29 22.76 -42.58 -18.07
C ALA A 29 23.79 -42.94 -19.15
N PRO A 30 24.44 -41.95 -19.77
CA PRO A 30 25.89 -41.88 -19.68
C PRO A 30 26.42 -40.46 -19.39
N PRO A 31 27.73 -40.33 -19.10
CA PRO A 31 28.25 -39.38 -18.13
C PRO A 31 28.90 -38.11 -18.74
N ALA A 32 29.29 -37.20 -17.84
CA ALA A 32 30.13 -36.02 -18.06
C ALA A 32 29.43 -34.87 -18.82
N SER A 33 29.23 -33.70 -18.22
CA SER A 33 30.29 -32.88 -17.65
C SER A 33 29.75 -32.05 -16.48
N THR A 34 30.40 -32.14 -15.33
CA THR A 34 30.33 -31.10 -14.30
C THR A 34 31.06 -29.86 -14.81
N GLU A 35 30.39 -29.10 -15.69
CA GLU A 35 30.68 -27.69 -15.80
C GLU A 35 30.07 -27.05 -14.55
N THR A 36 30.89 -26.92 -13.50
CA THR A 36 30.64 -26.01 -12.38
C THR A 36 30.70 -24.60 -12.96
N THR A 37 29.61 -24.19 -13.60
CA THR A 37 29.31 -22.78 -13.77
C THR A 37 28.97 -22.29 -12.36
N PRO A 38 29.82 -21.42 -11.76
CA PRO A 38 29.48 -20.86 -10.47
C PRO A 38 28.09 -20.21 -10.58
N PRO A 39 27.21 -20.36 -9.57
CA PRO A 39 25.94 -19.66 -9.58
C PRO A 39 26.23 -18.17 -9.83
N PRO A 40 25.46 -17.50 -10.71
CA PRO A 40 25.63 -16.07 -10.89
C PRO A 40 25.55 -15.44 -9.49
N LEU A 41 26.60 -14.71 -9.12
CA LEU A 41 26.62 -13.92 -7.90
C LEU A 41 25.29 -13.16 -7.84
N PRO A 42 24.58 -13.14 -6.69
CA PRO A 42 23.37 -12.36 -6.56
C PRO A 42 23.70 -10.94 -7.03
N GLU A 43 23.08 -10.52 -8.12
CA GLU A 43 23.19 -9.15 -8.59
C GLU A 43 22.90 -8.26 -7.39
N PRO A 44 23.76 -7.29 -7.06
CA PRO A 44 23.54 -6.42 -5.91
C PRO A 44 22.13 -5.86 -6.06
N GLU A 45 21.25 -6.18 -5.10
CA GLU A 45 19.89 -5.66 -5.08
C GLU A 45 20.01 -4.15 -5.28
N PRO A 46 19.37 -3.57 -6.31
CA PRO A 46 19.52 -2.16 -6.61
C PRO A 46 19.22 -1.39 -5.34
N GLU A 47 20.22 -0.65 -4.83
CA GLU A 47 20.03 0.19 -3.65
C GLU A 47 18.79 1.04 -3.91
N PRO A 48 17.78 1.00 -3.02
CA PRO A 48 16.54 1.70 -3.27
C PRO A 48 16.87 3.17 -3.45
N GLU A 49 16.63 3.69 -4.66
CA GLU A 49 16.80 5.11 -4.94
C GLU A 49 16.05 5.90 -3.86
N PRO A 50 16.61 7.01 -3.37
CA PRO A 50 15.95 7.81 -2.34
C PRO A 50 14.59 8.25 -2.88
N VAL A 51 13.53 7.61 -2.39
CA VAL A 51 12.14 7.90 -2.75
C VAL A 51 11.84 9.33 -2.32
N SER A 52 12.07 10.26 -3.23
CA SER A 52 11.93 11.69 -3.00
C SER A 52 10.46 12.06 -3.20
N ALA A 53 9.84 12.60 -2.15
CA ALA A 53 8.44 13.01 -2.18
C ALA A 53 8.17 14.30 -3.00
N GLU A 54 9.11 14.69 -3.87
CA GLU A 54 8.98 15.80 -4.82
C GLU A 54 7.71 15.73 -5.68
N GLY A 55 7.25 14.53 -6.00
CA GLY A 55 6.02 14.33 -6.78
C GLY A 55 4.78 14.94 -6.15
N ILE A 56 4.71 15.03 -4.82
CA ILE A 56 3.63 15.71 -4.10
C ILE A 56 3.83 17.22 -4.10
N ARG A 57 5.07 17.69 -3.90
CA ARG A 57 5.38 19.13 -3.92
C ARG A 57 4.97 19.76 -5.25
N ARG A 58 5.36 19.13 -6.37
CA ARG A 58 4.97 19.59 -7.72
C ARG A 58 3.45 19.62 -7.93
N ARG A 59 2.72 18.64 -7.39
CA ARG A 59 1.25 18.61 -7.47
C ARG A 59 0.61 19.73 -6.65
N ILE A 60 1.13 20.02 -5.46
CA ILE A 60 0.68 21.14 -4.62
C ILE A 60 0.95 22.49 -5.31
N GLU A 61 2.08 22.63 -5.99
CA GLU A 61 2.41 23.83 -6.76
C GLU A 61 1.52 24.00 -8.00
N ALA A 62 1.21 22.90 -8.69
CA ALA A 62 0.33 22.89 -9.86
C ALA A 62 -1.14 23.14 -9.49
N ASP A 63 -1.60 22.58 -8.38
CA ASP A 63 -2.94 22.76 -7.86
C ASP A 63 -2.92 23.08 -6.35
N PRO A 64 -2.96 24.37 -5.98
CA PRO A 64 -2.92 24.79 -4.59
C PRO A 64 -4.19 24.38 -3.80
N ALA A 65 -5.30 24.02 -4.47
CA ALA A 65 -6.48 23.52 -3.78
C ALA A 65 -6.23 22.15 -3.14
N LEU A 66 -5.34 21.34 -3.74
CA LEU A 66 -4.93 20.04 -3.21
C LEU A 66 -4.00 20.13 -2.00
N ARG A 67 -3.41 21.30 -1.73
CA ARG A 67 -2.49 21.50 -0.60
C ARG A 67 -3.10 21.05 0.72
N GLY A 68 -4.31 21.51 1.02
CA GLY A 68 -5.00 21.20 2.27
C GLY A 68 -5.26 19.69 2.42
N PRO A 69 -6.00 19.07 1.49
CA PRO A 69 -6.31 17.63 1.53
C PRO A 69 -5.06 16.74 1.59
N LEU A 70 -4.03 17.03 0.77
CA LEU A 70 -2.81 16.22 0.74
C LEU A 70 -2.01 16.33 2.05
N LEU A 71 -1.79 17.54 2.58
CA LEU A 71 -1.07 17.69 3.84
C LEU A 71 -1.83 17.05 5.00
N ARG A 72 -3.15 17.23 5.09
CA ARG A 72 -3.95 16.57 6.14
C ARG A 72 -3.91 15.05 6.00
N LEU A 73 -3.87 14.52 4.78
CA LEU A 73 -3.76 13.07 4.55
C LEU A 73 -2.41 12.53 5.07
N LEU A 74 -1.31 13.24 4.82
CA LEU A 74 0.00 12.88 5.39
C LEU A 74 -0.05 12.91 6.92
N GLU A 75 -0.70 13.91 7.50
CA GLU A 75 -0.84 14.03 8.96
C GLU A 75 -1.68 12.88 9.53
N PHE A 76 -2.80 12.54 8.88
CA PHE A 76 -3.69 11.47 9.29
C PHE A 76 -3.01 10.09 9.26
N CYS A 77 -2.14 9.86 8.28
CA CYS A 77 -1.37 8.63 8.10
C CYS A 77 -0.04 8.62 8.87
N VAL A 78 0.28 9.61 9.71
CA VAL A 78 1.47 9.54 10.59
C VAL A 78 1.44 8.28 11.47
N THR A 79 0.25 7.95 11.97
CA THR A 79 -0.06 6.64 12.56
C THR A 79 -0.58 5.71 11.47
N PRO A 80 -0.21 4.42 11.43
CA PRO A 80 -0.75 3.48 10.47
C PRO A 80 -2.29 3.45 10.47
N ARG A 81 -2.92 3.62 9.30
CA ARG A 81 -4.38 3.63 9.13
C ARG A 81 -4.83 2.61 8.10
N ALA A 82 -5.96 1.95 8.36
CA ALA A 82 -6.57 1.11 7.34
C ALA A 82 -7.13 1.97 6.20
N GLU A 83 -7.11 1.43 4.98
CA GLU A 83 -7.60 2.11 3.78
C GLU A 83 -9.04 2.63 3.93
N LYS A 84 -9.92 1.79 4.49
CA LYS A 84 -11.33 2.14 4.76
C LYS A 84 -11.48 3.38 5.66
N ASP A 85 -10.57 3.54 6.62
CA ASP A 85 -10.63 4.65 7.59
C ASP A 85 -10.16 5.95 6.91
N ILE A 86 -9.15 5.84 6.04
CA ILE A 86 -8.68 6.96 5.20
C ILE A 86 -9.80 7.43 4.30
N TYR A 87 -10.44 6.54 3.54
CA TYR A 87 -11.52 6.91 2.63
C TYR A 87 -12.72 7.50 3.38
N GLY A 88 -13.07 6.94 4.54
CA GLY A 88 -14.11 7.48 5.41
C GLY A 88 -13.79 8.90 5.90
N TRP A 89 -12.53 9.15 6.29
CA TRP A 89 -12.06 10.44 6.77
C TRP A 89 -11.94 11.51 5.68
N MET A 90 -11.65 11.12 4.43
CA MET A 90 -11.56 12.05 3.29
C MET A 90 -12.91 12.45 2.70
N ARG A 91 -13.94 11.60 2.86
CA ARG A 91 -15.29 11.83 2.33
C ARG A 91 -15.93 13.20 2.65
N PRO A 92 -15.77 13.78 3.86
CA PRO A 92 -16.34 15.09 4.16
C PRO A 92 -15.62 16.28 3.49
N PHE A 93 -14.46 16.08 2.86
CA PHE A 93 -13.73 17.18 2.23
C PHE A 93 -14.47 17.74 1.02
N PRO A 94 -14.57 19.08 0.91
CA PRO A 94 -15.32 19.72 -0.16
C PRO A 94 -14.77 19.34 -1.55
N GLU A 95 -13.46 19.15 -1.68
CA GLU A 95 -12.77 18.76 -2.91
C GLU A 95 -13.16 17.34 -3.35
N ILE A 96 -13.42 16.45 -2.40
CA ILE A 96 -13.90 15.09 -2.65
C ILE A 96 -15.40 15.08 -2.90
N ARG A 97 -16.16 15.86 -2.11
CA ARG A 97 -17.61 15.95 -2.20
C ARG A 97 -18.08 16.60 -3.50
N ALA A 98 -17.32 17.55 -4.03
CA ALA A 98 -17.58 18.17 -5.32
C ALA A 98 -17.26 17.25 -6.51
N GLY A 99 -16.63 16.09 -6.27
CA GLY A 99 -16.24 15.14 -7.29
C GLY A 99 -15.01 15.55 -8.09
N SER A 100 -14.28 16.59 -7.65
CA SER A 100 -13.04 17.03 -8.32
C SER A 100 -11.95 15.98 -8.22
N HIS A 101 -11.87 15.26 -7.10
CA HIS A 101 -10.92 14.18 -6.88
C HIS A 101 -11.55 13.01 -6.14
N HIS A 102 -11.12 11.80 -6.48
CA HIS A 102 -11.44 10.60 -5.71
C HIS A 102 -10.39 10.37 -4.63
N PRO A 103 -10.78 9.89 -3.42
CA PRO A 103 -9.85 9.66 -2.31
C PRO A 103 -8.79 8.61 -2.66
N GLU A 104 -9.16 7.61 -3.46
CA GLU A 104 -8.25 6.61 -4.01
C GLU A 104 -7.16 7.25 -4.89
N THR A 105 -7.53 8.21 -5.75
CA THR A 105 -6.56 8.94 -6.59
C THR A 105 -5.57 9.73 -5.76
N LEU A 106 -6.04 10.42 -4.72
CA LEU A 106 -5.16 11.17 -3.83
C LEU A 106 -4.22 10.24 -3.06
N LEU A 107 -4.74 9.12 -2.54
CA LEU A 107 -3.92 8.12 -1.87
C LEU A 107 -2.88 7.51 -2.81
N PHE A 108 -3.27 7.16 -4.03
CA PHE A 108 -2.38 6.62 -5.05
C PHE A 108 -1.24 7.59 -5.38
N TRP A 109 -1.52 8.88 -5.56
CA TRP A 109 -0.48 9.88 -5.78
C TRP A 109 0.52 9.98 -4.63
N MET A 110 0.06 9.81 -3.38
CA MET A 110 0.95 9.78 -2.22
C MET A 110 1.87 8.57 -2.22
N VAL A 111 1.35 7.43 -2.66
CA VAL A 111 2.11 6.18 -2.75
C VAL A 111 3.12 6.24 -3.89
N GLU A 112 2.70 6.69 -5.08
CA GLU A 112 3.60 6.90 -6.22
C GLU A 112 4.73 7.87 -5.90
N ALA A 113 4.44 8.91 -5.12
CA ALA A 113 5.45 9.87 -4.70
C ALA A 113 6.29 9.38 -3.51
N GLY A 114 6.04 8.19 -2.97
CA GLY A 114 6.76 7.67 -1.80
C GLY A 114 6.54 8.48 -0.53
N ALA A 115 5.48 9.28 -0.45
CA ALA A 115 5.13 10.06 0.74
C ALA A 115 4.34 9.22 1.77
N ILE A 116 3.61 8.22 1.28
CA ILE A 116 2.92 7.20 2.07
C ILE A 116 3.33 5.83 1.53
N GLU A 117 3.51 4.87 2.42
CA GLU A 117 3.78 3.49 2.06
C GLU A 117 2.87 2.53 2.82
N ARG A 118 2.76 1.31 2.31
CA ARG A 118 2.14 0.19 3.02
C ARG A 118 3.20 -0.88 3.26
N PRO A 119 3.77 -0.97 4.47
CA PRO A 119 4.79 -1.95 4.77
C PRO A 119 4.21 -3.39 4.70
N PRO A 120 5.00 -4.35 4.20
CA PRO A 120 4.55 -5.74 4.08
C PRO A 120 4.28 -6.33 5.47
N GLY A 121 3.12 -6.96 5.64
CA GLY A 121 2.72 -7.57 6.91
C GLY A 121 2.02 -6.63 7.90
N GLU A 122 1.90 -5.33 7.60
CA GLU A 122 1.04 -4.42 8.37
C GLU A 122 -0.29 -4.17 7.65
N GLU A 123 -1.36 -4.02 8.45
CA GLU A 123 -2.72 -3.74 7.95
C GLU A 123 -3.01 -2.25 7.78
N GLY A 124 -2.00 -1.42 7.48
CA GLY A 124 -2.18 0.03 7.42
C GLY A 124 -1.21 0.77 6.50
N TRP A 125 -1.69 1.89 5.99
CA TRP A 125 -0.92 2.91 5.29
C TRP A 125 -0.27 3.84 6.32
N ARG A 126 1.01 4.17 6.12
CA ARG A 126 1.76 5.07 6.99
C ARG A 126 2.55 6.10 6.20
N THR A 127 2.73 7.27 6.79
CA THR A 127 3.54 8.35 6.21
C THR A 127 5.03 8.04 6.35
N THR A 128 5.75 8.09 5.23
CA THR A 128 7.19 7.83 5.16
C THR A 128 8.00 9.00 5.75
N PRO A 129 9.31 8.83 6.01
CA PRO A 129 10.17 9.96 6.39
C PRO A 129 10.13 11.11 5.38
N ALA A 130 10.05 10.81 4.07
CA ALA A 130 9.94 11.82 3.02
C ALA A 130 8.61 12.59 3.09
N GLY A 131 7.50 11.90 3.38
CA GLY A 131 6.20 12.55 3.62
C GLY A 131 6.21 13.45 4.88
N LYS A 132 6.93 13.06 5.93
CA LYS A 132 7.09 13.89 7.14
C LYS A 132 7.91 15.14 6.89
N ASP A 133 8.94 15.06 6.05
CA ASP A 133 9.73 16.24 5.64
C ASP A 133 8.84 17.27 4.91
N ILE A 134 7.93 16.81 4.06
CA ILE A 134 6.90 17.69 3.46
C ILE A 134 6.07 18.36 4.54
N LEU A 135 5.50 17.61 5.49
CA LEU A 135 4.73 18.20 6.59
C LEU A 135 5.52 19.27 7.35
N MET A 136 6.78 19.01 7.66
CA MET A 136 7.65 19.95 8.37
C MET A 136 7.97 21.18 7.54
N SER A 137 8.29 21.03 6.26
CA SER A 137 8.57 22.17 5.37
C SER A 137 7.37 23.11 5.21
N TYR A 138 6.16 22.56 5.08
CA TYR A 138 4.93 23.35 4.97
C TYR A 138 4.43 23.90 6.32
N ALA A 139 4.74 23.25 7.44
CA ALA A 139 4.50 23.78 8.78
C ALA A 139 5.45 24.94 9.12
N ALA A 140 6.74 24.80 8.79
CA ALA A 140 7.75 25.85 8.98
C ALA A 140 7.49 27.07 8.07
N GLY A 141 7.00 26.84 6.85
CA GLY A 141 6.58 27.90 5.92
C GLY A 141 5.25 28.59 6.26
N GLY A 142 4.52 28.13 7.30
CA GLY A 142 3.20 28.63 7.68
C GLY A 142 3.16 29.85 8.61
N GLY A 143 4.33 30.37 9.04
CA GLY A 143 4.43 31.44 10.04
C GLY A 143 4.64 32.87 9.51
N GLY A 144 4.34 33.17 8.23
CA GLY A 144 4.89 34.38 7.59
C GLY A 144 4.00 35.12 6.58
N LYS A 145 2.69 35.14 6.75
CA LYS A 145 1.87 36.25 6.21
C LYS A 145 0.89 36.72 7.27
N THR A 146 1.42 37.50 8.20
CA THR A 146 0.65 38.48 8.95
C THR A 146 -0.13 39.30 7.92
N LEU A 147 -1.45 39.15 7.92
CA LEU A 147 -2.35 40.12 7.32
C LEU A 147 -2.19 41.41 8.13
N GLU A 148 -1.26 42.27 7.73
CA GLU A 148 -1.33 43.67 8.12
C GLU A 148 -2.55 44.27 7.42
N THR A 149 -3.46 44.75 8.27
CA THR A 149 -4.75 45.35 7.93
C THR A 149 -4.56 46.85 7.76
#